data_AF-A0A1J3DPJ6-F1
#
_entry.id   AF-A0A1J3DPJ6-F1
#
_cell.length_a   1.000
_cell.length_b   1.000
_cell.length_c   1.000
_cell.angle_alpha   90.00
_cell.angle_beta   90.00
_cell.angle_gamma   90.00
#
_symmetry.space_group_name_H-M   'P 1'
#
loop_
_entity.id
_entity.type
_entity.pdbx_description
1 polymer ?
#
loop_
_entity_poly.entity_id
_entity_poly.type
_entity_poly.pdbx_seq_one_letter_code
_entity_poly.pdbx_strand_id
1 'polypeptide(L)'
;MRSGGCSVQQALTPEATTMVKQAMALARRRGHAQVTPLHVASTMLSSSTGLFRTACLQSHTHPLQCRALELCLNVSLNRLPTSTGSPLLVPCISNALVAAFKR
;
A
#
# COMPACT_ATOMS: atom_id res chain seq x y z
N MET A 1 5.85 -12.66 18.79
CA MET A 1 5.11 -11.41 19.07
C MET A 1 4.27 -11.03 17.83
N ARG A 2 2.97 -11.35 17.79
CA ARG A 2 2.08 -11.19 16.60
C ARG A 2 0.80 -10.37 16.89
N SER A 3 0.81 -9.47 17.88
CA SER A 3 -0.42 -8.81 18.35
C SER A 3 -0.61 -7.35 17.90
N GLY A 4 0.35 -6.74 17.19
CA GLY A 4 0.30 -5.30 16.87
C GLY A 4 -0.53 -4.91 15.64
N GLY A 5 -0.91 -5.85 14.78
CA GLY A 5 -1.64 -5.56 13.53
C GLY A 5 -3.15 -5.36 13.71
N CYS A 6 -3.77 -6.08 14.65
CA CYS A 6 -5.23 -6.05 14.84
C CYS A 6 -5.71 -4.76 15.53
N SER A 7 -4.95 -4.20 16.46
CA SER A 7 -5.35 -2.98 17.18
C SER A 7 -5.33 -1.74 16.28
N VAL A 8 -4.36 -1.66 15.35
CA VAL A 8 -4.24 -0.52 14.44
C VAL A 8 -5.42 -0.47 13.47
N GLN A 9 -5.89 -1.61 12.97
CA GLN A 9 -7.03 -1.66 12.04
C GLN A 9 -8.35 -1.23 12.70
N GLN A 10 -8.51 -1.41 14.01
CA GLN A 10 -9.73 -1.02 14.73
C GLN A 10 -9.87 0.50 14.93
N ALA A 11 -8.77 1.27 14.78
CA ALA A 11 -8.77 2.72 14.91
C ALA A 11 -8.87 3.47 13.56
N LEU A 12 -8.88 2.75 12.44
CA LEU A 12 -8.96 3.35 11.11
C LEU A 12 -10.40 3.70 10.75
N THR A 13 -10.56 4.76 9.94
CA THR A 13 -11.85 5.03 9.32
C THR A 13 -12.25 3.87 8.37
N PRO A 14 -13.55 3.72 8.03
CA PRO A 14 -13.99 2.70 7.08
C PRO A 14 -13.30 2.78 5.71
N GLU A 15 -13.01 4.00 5.24
CA GLU A 15 -12.34 4.26 3.96
C GLU A 15 -10.88 3.81 4.02
N ALA A 16 -10.18 4.18 5.10
CA ALA A 16 -8.80 3.76 5.33
C ALA A 16 -8.70 2.23 5.47
N THR A 17 -9.65 1.60 6.16
CA THR A 17 -9.74 0.14 6.27
C THR A 17 -9.91 -0.52 4.90
N THR A 18 -10.79 0.03 4.05
CA THR A 18 -11.02 -0.47 2.69
C THR A 18 -9.76 -0.37 1.84
N MET A 19 -9.04 0.75 1.94
CA MET A 19 -7.77 0.97 1.26
C MET A 19 -6.69 -0.02 1.70
N VAL A 20 -6.59 -0.33 2.99
CA VAL A 20 -5.66 -1.35 3.50
C VAL A 20 -6.02 -2.74 2.98
N LYS A 21 -7.32 -3.09 2.89
CA LYS A 21 -7.76 -4.36 2.27
C LYS A 21 -7.38 -4.44 0.79
N GLN A 22 -7.49 -3.34 0.05
CA GLN A 22 -7.04 -3.28 -1.35
C GLN A 22 -5.51 -3.44 -1.45
N ALA A 23 -4.74 -2.82 -0.57
CA ALA A 23 -3.29 -2.98 -0.49
C ALA A 23 -2.88 -4.43 -0.14
N MET A 24 -3.63 -5.11 0.74
CA MET A 24 -3.47 -6.54 1.02
C MET A 24 -3.74 -7.40 -0.22
N ALA A 25 -4.79 -7.10 -0.96
CA ALA A 25 -5.09 -7.79 -2.21
C ALA A 25 -3.97 -7.59 -3.25
N LEU A 26 -3.40 -6.38 -3.33
CA LEU A 26 -2.25 -6.08 -4.19
C LEU A 26 -1.01 -6.89 -3.78
N ALA A 27 -0.66 -6.91 -2.49
CA ALA A 27 0.47 -7.68 -1.97
C ALA A 27 0.32 -9.18 -2.29
N ARG A 28 -0.89 -9.74 -2.07
CA ARG A 28 -1.20 -11.14 -2.38
C ARG A 28 -1.07 -11.45 -3.87
N ARG A 29 -1.61 -10.61 -4.76
CA ARG A 29 -1.48 -10.79 -6.21
C ARG A 29 -0.03 -10.75 -6.70
N ARG A 30 0.84 -10.00 -6.01
CA ARG A 30 2.27 -9.90 -6.32
C ARG A 30 3.13 -10.99 -5.63
N GLY A 31 2.53 -11.85 -4.80
CA GLY A 31 3.27 -12.87 -4.06
C GLY A 31 4.14 -12.31 -2.93
N HIS A 32 3.81 -11.13 -2.41
CA HIS A 32 4.55 -10.50 -1.32
C HIS A 32 4.03 -10.95 0.03
N ALA A 33 4.96 -11.30 0.94
CA ALA A 33 4.60 -11.80 2.27
C ALA A 33 4.08 -10.71 3.23
N GLN A 34 4.37 -9.43 2.92
CA GLN A 34 4.02 -8.31 3.77
C GLN A 34 3.35 -7.18 3.01
N VAL A 35 2.40 -6.52 3.68
CA VAL A 35 1.86 -5.22 3.28
C VAL A 35 2.78 -4.13 3.82
N THR A 36 3.36 -3.38 2.90
CA THR A 36 4.29 -2.27 3.18
C THR A 36 3.63 -0.93 2.84
N PRO A 37 4.18 0.21 3.32
CA PRO A 37 3.70 1.54 2.90
C PRO A 37 3.67 1.71 1.37
N LEU A 38 4.56 1.02 0.65
CA LEU A 38 4.60 1.02 -0.81
C LEU A 38 3.30 0.47 -1.44
N HIS A 39 2.71 -0.58 -0.87
CA HIS A 39 1.44 -1.14 -1.35
C HIS A 39 0.28 -0.16 -1.13
N VAL A 40 0.28 0.53 0.01
CA VAL A 40 -0.74 1.54 0.34
C VAL A 40 -0.61 2.73 -0.60
N ALA A 41 0.60 3.29 -0.77
CA ALA A 41 0.86 4.40 -1.67
C ALA A 41 0.46 4.08 -3.13
N SER A 42 0.82 2.89 -3.62
CA SER A 42 0.44 2.45 -4.98
C SER A 42 -1.07 2.31 -5.13
N THR A 43 -1.77 1.76 -4.12
CA THR A 43 -3.23 1.64 -4.10
C THR A 43 -3.91 3.01 -4.10
N MET A 44 -3.42 3.93 -3.27
CA MET A 44 -3.92 5.31 -3.20
C MET A 44 -3.77 6.06 -4.52
N LEU A 45 -2.61 5.90 -5.18
CA LEU A 45 -2.31 6.60 -6.43
C LEU A 45 -3.11 6.03 -7.62
N SER A 46 -3.42 4.73 -7.59
CA SER A 46 -4.20 4.05 -8.62
C SER A 46 -5.66 4.54 -8.68
N SER A 47 -6.17 5.11 -7.58
CA SER A 47 -7.52 5.70 -7.55
C SER A 47 -7.53 7.03 -8.30
N SER A 48 -8.27 7.10 -9.42
CA SER A 48 -8.35 8.31 -10.25
C SER A 48 -8.97 9.52 -9.55
N THR A 49 -9.85 9.27 -8.58
CA THR A 49 -10.51 10.28 -7.75
C THR A 49 -9.96 10.30 -6.32
N GLY A 50 -8.89 9.55 -6.04
CA GLY A 50 -8.29 9.45 -4.71
C GLY A 50 -7.58 10.73 -4.30
N LEU A 51 -7.71 11.09 -3.02
CA LEU A 51 -7.09 12.29 -2.44
C LEU A 51 -5.59 12.39 -2.71
N PHE A 52 -4.86 11.26 -2.68
CA PHE A 52 -3.42 11.26 -2.94
C PHE A 52 -3.09 11.69 -4.37
N ARG A 53 -3.83 11.18 -5.37
CA ARG A 53 -3.63 11.55 -6.77
C ARG A 53 -4.00 13.01 -7.00
N THR A 54 -5.11 13.48 -6.44
CA THR A 54 -5.52 14.89 -6.50
C THR A 54 -4.45 15.79 -5.87
N ALA A 55 -3.93 15.41 -4.70
CA ALA A 55 -2.86 16.15 -4.03
C ALA A 55 -1.59 16.22 -4.90
N CYS A 56 -1.17 15.11 -5.52
CA CYS A 56 -0.04 15.13 -6.45
C CYS A 56 -0.27 16.13 -7.59
N LEU A 57 -1.44 16.11 -8.23
CA LEU A 57 -1.78 17.05 -9.31
C LEU A 57 -1.82 18.51 -8.83
N GLN A 58 -2.29 18.77 -7.61
CA GLN A 58 -2.36 20.11 -7.01
C GLN A 58 -1.00 20.63 -6.52
N SER A 59 -0.03 19.75 -6.27
CA SER A 59 1.30 20.10 -5.75
C SER A 59 2.20 20.80 -6.79
N HIS A 60 1.61 21.40 -7.83
CA HIS A 60 2.30 21.93 -9.03
C HIS A 60 3.25 20.91 -9.70
N THR A 61 3.03 19.60 -9.46
CA THR A 61 3.80 18.57 -10.15
C THR A 61 3.25 18.40 -11.57
N HIS A 62 4.14 18.39 -12.56
CA HIS A 62 3.73 18.20 -13.95
C HIS A 62 2.94 16.87 -14.07
N PRO A 63 1.86 16.76 -14.85
CA PRO A 63 1.06 15.53 -14.94
C PRO A 63 1.87 14.26 -15.26
N LEU A 64 3.00 14.42 -15.96
CA LEU A 64 3.95 13.34 -16.24
C LEU A 64 4.67 12.84 -14.98
N GLN A 65 4.89 13.67 -13.96
CA GLN A 65 5.50 13.28 -12.69
C GLN A 65 4.57 12.37 -11.88
N CYS A 66 3.24 12.58 -11.91
CA CYS A 66 2.29 11.66 -11.30
C CYS A 66 2.37 10.27 -11.94
N ARG A 67 2.47 10.21 -13.28
CA ARG A 67 2.67 8.94 -14.00
C ARG A 67 4.05 8.32 -13.71
N ALA A 68 5.09 9.15 -13.64
CA ALA A 68 6.42 8.69 -13.27
C ALA A 68 6.44 8.10 -11.85
N LEU A 69 5.74 8.71 -10.89
CA LEU A 69 5.57 8.19 -9.55
C LEU A 69 4.89 6.82 -9.57
N GLU A 70 3.80 6.67 -10.33
CA GLU A 70 3.11 5.38 -10.49
C GLU A 70 4.04 4.29 -11.05
N LEU A 71 4.87 4.64 -12.04
CA LEU A 71 5.90 3.76 -12.58
C LEU A 71 6.96 3.41 -11.52
N CYS A 72 7.48 4.39 -10.80
CA CYS A 72 8.48 4.19 -9.74
C CYS A 72 7.96 3.26 -8.64
N LEU A 73 6.70 3.43 -8.21
CA LEU A 73 6.08 2.56 -7.22
C LEU A 73 5.94 1.13 -7.76
N ASN A 74 5.52 0.97 -9.02
CA ASN A 74 5.42 -0.35 -9.66
C ASN A 74 6.77 -1.05 -9.80
N VAL A 75 7.81 -0.34 -10.23
CA VAL A 75 9.19 -0.84 -10.30
C VAL A 75 9.65 -1.26 -8.91
N SER A 76 9.41 -0.43 -7.89
CA SER A 76 9.78 -0.74 -6.51
C SER A 76 9.07 -1.98 -5.99
N LEU A 77 7.77 -2.15 -6.33
CA LEU A 77 7.02 -3.35 -5.97
C LEU A 77 7.62 -4.60 -6.64
N ASN A 78 8.04 -4.52 -7.90
CA ASN A 78 8.69 -5.64 -8.60
C ASN A 78 10.07 -6.02 -8.03
N ARG A 79 10.69 -5.14 -7.23
CA ARG A 79 11.97 -5.42 -6.56
C ARG A 79 11.80 -6.07 -5.19
N LEU A 80 10.58 -6.16 -4.67
CA LEU A 80 10.34 -6.78 -3.36
C LEU A 80 10.54 -8.29 -3.43
N PRO A 81 11.01 -8.93 -2.33
CA PRO A 81 11.11 -10.38 -2.26
C PRO A 81 9.73 -11.04 -2.41
N THR A 82 9.63 -11.97 -3.36
CA THR A 82 8.44 -12.80 -3.58
C THR A 82 8.55 -14.08 -2.77
N SER A 83 7.52 -14.43 -2.01
CA SER A 83 7.46 -15.70 -1.29
C SER A 83 6.87 -16.77 -2.20
N THR A 84 7.73 -17.49 -2.90
CA THR A 84 7.35 -18.64 -3.74
C THR A 84 7.03 -19.82 -2.83
N GLY A 85 5.76 -20.15 -2.61
CA GLY A 85 5.45 -21.41 -1.91
C GLY A 85 4.05 -21.63 -1.35
N SER A 86 3.15 -20.64 -1.29
CA SER A 86 1.79 -20.91 -0.80
C SER A 86 0.72 -20.05 -1.48
N PRO A 87 -0.21 -20.65 -2.24
CA PRO A 87 -1.39 -19.98 -2.79
C PRO A 87 -2.31 -19.37 -1.71
N LEU A 88 -2.11 -19.76 -0.44
CA LEU A 88 -2.90 -19.32 0.71
C LEU A 88 -2.19 -18.24 1.55
N LEU A 89 -1.12 -17.63 1.04
CA LEU A 89 -0.38 -16.63 1.79
C LEU A 89 -1.25 -15.39 2.03
N VAL A 90 -1.63 -15.18 3.29
CA VAL A 90 -2.27 -13.95 3.77
C VAL A 90 -1.15 -12.97 4.16
N PRO A 91 -0.95 -11.87 3.42
CA PRO A 91 0.12 -10.92 3.71
C PRO A 91 -0.06 -10.30 5.09
N CYS A 92 1.00 -10.22 5.90
CA CYS A 92 0.97 -9.57 7.20
C CYS A 92 1.33 -8.07 7.09
N ILE A 93 0.88 -7.25 8.04
CA ILE A 93 1.25 -5.83 8.08
C ILE A 93 2.73 -5.69 8.49
N SER A 94 3.53 -4.95 7.71
CA SER A 94 4.93 -4.67 8.03
C SER A 94 5.07 -3.65 9.17
N ASN A 95 6.19 -3.70 9.90
CA ASN A 95 6.48 -2.75 10.98
C ASN A 95 6.52 -1.30 10.49
N ALA A 96 7.03 -1.06 9.28
CA ALA A 96 7.03 0.28 8.67
C ALA A 96 5.62 0.82 8.47
N LEU A 97 4.67 -0.04 8.08
CA LEU A 97 3.27 0.34 7.92
C LEU A 97 2.59 0.57 9.28
N VAL A 98 2.86 -0.28 10.27
CA VAL A 98 2.41 -0.05 11.66
C VAL A 98 2.92 1.30 12.19
N ALA A 99 4.20 1.63 11.95
CA ALA A 99 4.78 2.90 12.36
C ALA A 99 4.13 4.09 11.65
N ALA A 100 3.82 3.95 10.36
CA ALA A 100 3.12 4.99 9.59
C ALA A 100 1.71 5.27 10.14
N PHE A 101 0.96 4.25 10.58
CA PHE A 101 -0.37 4.43 11.18
C PHE A 101 -0.35 5.01 12.60
N LYS A 102 0.81 5.02 13.26
CA LYS A 102 0.97 5.59 14.61
C LYS A 102 1.34 7.07 14.59
N ARG A 103 1.61 7.64 13.41
CA ARG A 103 1.88 9.07 13.22
C ARG A 103 0.59 9.83 13.01
#